data_AF-A0A924SRQ5-F1
#
_entry.id   AF-A0A924SRQ5-F1
#
_cell.length_a   1.000
_cell.length_b   1.000
_cell.length_c   1.000
_cell.angle_alpha   90.00
_cell.angle_beta   90.00
_cell.angle_gamma   90.00
#
_symmetry.space_group_name_H-M   'P 1'
#
loop_
_entity.id
_entity.type
_entity.pdbx_description
1 polymer ?
#
loop_
_entity_poly.entity_id
_entity_poly.type
_entity_poly.pdbx_seq_one_letter_code
_entity_poly.pdbx_strand_id
1 'polypeptide(L)'
;MLKILNRSHFLLLSGIAALSLTSSSLFAAGPATPLLPTVKQLVQWETGSNAVANRSAEPIAIEHYEIPLSAMGHSFSENLEADVRDALVFRKNGVETVRWIINPEDTKWHKELETWLKKKGLSVERHHFFTGYLTASRSMILSNPENKAQFSAKVSTDRTGGNWRDKHQGVSDAEQVRMADGYLAEGAPAVDPSGGKVHAQNGQSALKQALFDAQAGVVIFDHFKVLDEPAEFEIEDGLDQAMLVRSLGDLPHGSNYYLPGFSAMHDATGRAIALMNGSTNPEQFWNEHYNKALGRAVAEFNAHYGLTYDSPHSQNFMIELDANFKPTGKIVFRDFGDSYAFKGLFEALGEHEFLKEWEADNILDNPMVAVGILHGNEDPKWITDAIYTQWGHDFFAEYEKTFSALTGVPLSELNRSTMTQNGKYVSKGYNGHSLGFQRYLSIAECFHGKKVTRTGIPCPEHLLRKIVPGAACMNDVKKAGYFRK
;
A
#
# COMPACT_ATOMS: atom_id res chain seq x y z
N MET A 1 -93.24 24.74 -18.34
CA MET A 1 -92.46 23.98 -17.34
C MET A 1 -91.59 24.95 -16.55
N LEU A 2 -91.49 24.72 -15.24
CA LEU A 2 -90.78 25.43 -14.16
C LEU A 2 -89.43 26.11 -14.55
N LYS A 3 -89.14 27.35 -14.10
CA LYS A 3 -88.48 27.76 -12.81
C LYS A 3 -87.08 27.12 -12.65
N ILE A 4 -85.95 27.77 -12.28
CA ILE A 4 -85.68 28.95 -11.43
C ILE A 4 -84.13 29.19 -11.38
N LEU A 5 -83.68 30.46 -11.19
CA LEU A 5 -82.46 31.03 -10.51
C LEU A 5 -81.06 30.36 -10.73
N ASN A 6 -79.88 30.98 -10.57
CA ASN A 6 -79.45 32.02 -9.63
C ASN A 6 -78.05 32.59 -9.97
N ARG A 7 -77.74 33.74 -9.38
CA ARG A 7 -76.44 34.44 -9.32
C ARG A 7 -75.33 33.61 -8.62
N SER A 8 -74.05 33.89 -8.89
CA SER A 8 -73.10 34.50 -7.91
C SER A 8 -71.60 34.34 -8.23
N HIS A 9 -70.89 35.46 -7.97
CA HIS A 9 -69.56 35.58 -7.36
C HIS A 9 -68.27 35.29 -8.15
N PHE A 10 -67.58 36.40 -8.46
CA PHE A 10 -66.16 36.52 -8.75
C PHE A 10 -65.36 36.35 -7.45
N LEU A 11 -64.39 35.42 -7.44
CA LEU A 11 -63.43 35.21 -6.35
C LEU A 11 -62.02 35.33 -6.96
N LEU A 12 -61.35 36.45 -6.70
CA LEU A 12 -59.92 36.62 -6.96
C LEU A 12 -59.15 35.89 -5.85
N LEU A 13 -58.44 34.83 -6.20
CA LEU A 13 -57.45 34.18 -5.33
C LEU A 13 -56.05 34.63 -5.76
N SER A 14 -55.46 35.52 -4.95
CA SER A 14 -54.05 35.89 -4.99
C SER A 14 -53.20 34.76 -4.38
N GLY A 15 -52.66 33.90 -5.25
CA GLY A 15 -51.66 32.89 -4.88
C GLY A 15 -50.28 33.54 -4.77
N ILE A 16 -49.80 33.75 -3.54
CA ILE A 16 -48.40 34.08 -3.26
C ILE A 16 -47.62 32.76 -3.28
N ALA A 17 -46.88 32.53 -4.36
CA ALA A 17 -45.90 31.46 -4.43
C ALA A 17 -44.69 31.84 -3.57
N ALA A 18 -44.52 31.17 -2.43
CA ALA A 18 -43.31 31.26 -1.64
C ALA A 18 -42.16 30.57 -2.39
N LEU A 19 -41.37 31.38 -3.10
CA LEU A 19 -40.11 30.97 -3.72
C LEU A 19 -39.10 30.74 -2.59
N SER A 20 -39.00 29.50 -2.09
CA SER A 20 -37.88 29.09 -1.25
C SER A 20 -36.61 29.10 -2.10
N LEU A 21 -35.90 30.22 -2.08
CA LEU A 21 -34.51 30.33 -2.51
C LEU A 21 -33.67 29.50 -1.55
N THR A 22 -33.54 28.20 -1.82
CA THR A 22 -32.44 27.41 -1.26
C THR A 22 -31.16 27.96 -1.87
N SER A 23 -30.52 28.87 -1.15
CA SER A 23 -29.16 29.30 -1.40
C SER A 23 -28.24 28.09 -1.27
N SER A 24 -28.10 27.33 -2.35
CA SER A 24 -27.00 26.39 -2.50
C SER A 24 -25.73 27.23 -2.50
N SER A 25 -25.12 27.38 -1.33
CA SER A 25 -23.80 27.98 -1.19
C SER A 25 -22.87 27.23 -2.13
N LEU A 26 -22.57 27.84 -3.28
CA LEU A 26 -21.49 27.41 -4.16
C LEU A 26 -20.21 27.65 -3.37
N PHE A 27 -19.83 26.67 -2.55
CA PHE A 27 -18.50 26.63 -1.98
C PHE A 27 -17.54 26.46 -3.15
N ALA A 28 -16.98 27.57 -3.60
CA ALA A 28 -15.89 27.55 -4.57
C ALA A 28 -14.77 26.75 -3.91
N ALA A 29 -14.46 25.57 -4.47
CA ALA A 29 -13.31 24.80 -4.06
C ALA A 29 -12.09 25.74 -4.09
N GLY A 30 -11.33 25.77 -2.99
CA GLY A 30 -10.08 26.52 -2.95
C GLY A 30 -9.17 26.10 -4.12
N PRO A 31 -8.22 26.95 -4.54
CA PRO A 31 -7.30 26.61 -5.61
C PRO A 31 -6.61 25.27 -5.30
N ALA A 32 -6.67 24.33 -6.24
CA ALA A 32 -6.06 23.01 -6.11
C ALA A 32 -4.59 23.15 -5.72
N THR A 33 -4.16 22.42 -4.70
CA THR A 33 -2.74 22.41 -4.34
C THR A 33 -1.99 21.57 -5.36
N PRO A 34 -0.98 22.14 -6.04
CA PRO A 34 -0.25 21.41 -7.06
C PRO A 34 0.48 20.22 -6.46
N LEU A 35 0.37 19.06 -7.11
CA LEU A 35 1.19 17.90 -6.79
C LEU A 35 2.67 18.21 -7.01
N LEU A 36 3.52 17.55 -6.23
CA LEU A 36 4.96 17.58 -6.47
C LEU A 36 5.27 16.86 -7.80
N PRO A 37 6.35 17.22 -8.52
CA PRO A 37 6.61 16.70 -9.86
C PRO A 37 6.64 15.16 -9.95
N THR A 38 7.28 14.49 -8.99
CA THR A 38 7.37 13.02 -8.87
C THR A 38 6.00 12.39 -8.62
N VAL A 39 5.20 12.95 -7.71
CA VAL A 39 3.84 12.49 -7.40
C VAL A 39 2.89 12.72 -8.57
N LYS A 40 3.00 13.87 -9.25
CA LYS A 40 2.25 14.17 -10.47
C LYS A 40 2.55 13.15 -11.57
N GLN A 41 3.81 12.77 -11.73
CA GLN A 41 4.20 11.75 -12.71
C GLN A 41 3.64 10.37 -12.35
N LEU A 42 3.64 9.99 -11.07
CA LEU A 42 2.98 8.76 -10.60
C LEU A 42 1.49 8.77 -10.95
N VAL A 43 0.77 9.86 -10.66
CA VAL A 43 -0.66 10.00 -11.03
C VAL A 43 -0.86 9.81 -12.53
N GLN A 44 -0.04 10.45 -13.37
CA GLN A 44 -0.14 10.32 -14.82
C GLN A 44 0.02 8.88 -15.31
N TRP A 45 0.95 8.11 -14.72
CA TRP A 45 1.13 6.70 -15.06
C TRP A 45 -0.03 5.84 -14.53
N GLU A 46 -0.46 6.06 -13.29
CA GLU A 46 -1.58 5.35 -12.67
C GLU A 46 -2.89 5.51 -13.45
N THR A 47 -3.13 6.67 -14.07
CA THR A 47 -4.40 6.95 -14.77
C THR A 47 -4.31 6.77 -16.29
N GLY A 48 -3.16 7.10 -16.89
CA GLY A 48 -2.99 7.16 -18.34
C GLY A 48 -2.30 5.94 -18.96
N SER A 49 -1.70 5.08 -18.13
CA SER A 49 -1.05 3.83 -18.59
C SER A 49 -1.74 2.58 -18.06
N ASN A 50 -2.94 2.71 -17.48
CA ASN A 50 -3.78 1.58 -17.10
C ASN A 50 -4.55 1.09 -18.33
N ALA A 51 -4.18 -0.10 -18.82
CA ALA A 51 -4.75 -0.68 -20.03
C ALA A 51 -6.23 -1.06 -19.89
N VAL A 52 -6.74 -1.27 -18.67
CA VAL A 52 -8.13 -1.71 -18.45
C VAL A 52 -9.11 -0.56 -18.40
N ALA A 53 -8.69 0.59 -17.84
CA ALA A 53 -9.49 1.81 -17.91
C ALA A 53 -8.60 3.04 -17.89
N ASN A 54 -8.77 3.87 -18.93
CA ASN A 54 -8.23 5.22 -18.92
C ASN A 54 -9.01 6.05 -17.89
N ARG A 55 -8.28 6.56 -16.90
CA ARG A 55 -8.82 7.50 -15.90
C ARG A 55 -8.29 8.90 -16.14
N SER A 56 -8.98 9.88 -15.57
CA SER A 56 -8.51 11.25 -15.60
C SER A 56 -7.40 11.47 -14.57
N ALA A 57 -6.31 12.11 -15.01
CA ALA A 57 -5.27 12.64 -14.12
C ALA A 57 -5.64 14.01 -13.53
N GLU A 58 -6.82 14.52 -13.84
CA GLU A 58 -7.28 15.83 -13.37
C GLU A 58 -7.64 15.80 -11.87
N PRO A 59 -7.42 16.92 -11.16
CA PRO A 59 -7.78 17.04 -9.76
C PRO A 59 -9.29 16.95 -9.54
N ILE A 60 -9.69 16.28 -8.47
CA ILE A 60 -11.08 16.14 -8.02
C ILE A 60 -11.18 16.66 -6.59
N ALA A 61 -12.23 17.40 -6.25
CA ALA A 61 -12.50 17.75 -4.86
C ALA A 61 -13.06 16.51 -4.15
N ILE A 62 -12.40 16.08 -3.07
CA ILE A 62 -12.74 14.82 -2.39
C ILE A 62 -13.71 15.08 -1.25
N GLU A 63 -14.84 14.38 -1.31
CA GLU A 63 -15.82 14.34 -0.23
C GLU A 63 -15.29 13.54 0.96
N HIS A 64 -15.62 13.98 2.16
CA HIS A 64 -15.37 13.24 3.39
C HIS A 64 -16.43 13.53 4.45
N TYR A 65 -16.55 12.63 5.42
CA TYR A 65 -17.25 12.89 6.67
C TYR A 65 -16.24 13.31 7.76
N GLU A 66 -16.71 14.11 8.71
CA GLU A 66 -15.94 14.48 9.90
C GLU A 66 -16.47 13.71 11.11
N ILE A 67 -15.72 12.70 11.55
CA ILE A 67 -16.16 11.74 12.56
C ILE A 67 -15.26 11.87 13.80
N PRO A 68 -15.79 12.00 15.02
CA PRO A 68 -14.97 11.99 16.23
C PRO A 68 -14.08 10.75 16.28
N LEU A 69 -12.78 10.92 16.52
CA LEU A 69 -11.83 9.80 16.59
C LEU A 69 -12.23 8.78 17.66
N SER A 70 -12.88 9.23 18.74
CA SER A 70 -13.41 8.36 19.81
C SER A 70 -14.56 7.45 19.40
N ALA A 71 -15.11 7.61 18.18
CA ALA A 71 -16.21 6.78 17.67
C ALA A 71 -15.72 5.59 16.80
N MET A 72 -14.42 5.44 16.61
CA MET A 72 -13.80 4.46 15.71
C MET A 72 -12.51 3.86 16.30
N GLY A 73 -12.13 2.68 15.81
CA GLY A 73 -10.78 2.14 16.00
C GLY A 73 -9.77 2.91 15.15
N HIS A 74 -8.51 2.91 15.57
CA HIS A 74 -7.42 3.48 14.78
C HIS A 74 -6.07 2.89 15.21
N SER A 75 -5.17 2.78 14.24
CA SER A 75 -3.78 2.37 14.45
C SER A 75 -2.87 3.34 13.71
N PHE A 76 -1.83 3.84 14.39
CA PHE A 76 -0.81 4.70 13.80
C PHE A 76 0.56 4.08 14.03
N SER A 77 1.30 3.89 12.95
CA SER A 77 2.71 3.56 12.99
C SER A 77 3.55 4.76 13.44
N GLU A 78 4.69 4.51 14.06
CA GLU A 78 5.64 5.55 14.47
C GLU A 78 6.25 6.31 13.29
N ASN A 79 6.26 5.71 12.09
CA ASN A 79 6.73 6.32 10.85
C ASN A 79 5.65 7.14 10.11
N LEU A 80 4.44 7.30 10.65
CA LEU A 80 3.43 8.19 10.08
C LEU A 80 3.93 9.65 10.12
N GLU A 81 4.07 10.27 8.96
CA GLU A 81 4.44 11.69 8.87
C GLU A 81 3.42 12.58 9.58
N ALA A 82 3.91 13.50 10.41
CA ALA A 82 3.06 14.40 11.20
C ALA A 82 2.12 15.23 10.31
N ASP A 83 2.61 15.72 9.16
CA ASP A 83 1.78 16.48 8.23
C ASP A 83 0.65 15.64 7.61
N VAL A 84 0.88 14.34 7.38
CA VAL A 84 -0.18 13.41 6.92
C VAL A 84 -1.18 13.15 8.05
N ARG A 85 -0.71 12.95 9.29
CA ARG A 85 -1.58 12.79 10.45
C ARG A 85 -2.46 14.02 10.66
N ASP A 86 -1.88 15.22 10.66
CA ASP A 86 -2.60 16.49 10.85
C ASP A 86 -3.58 16.78 9.69
N ALA A 87 -3.28 16.26 8.50
CA ALA A 87 -4.19 16.31 7.38
C ALA A 87 -5.45 15.46 7.61
N LEU A 88 -5.35 14.33 8.33
CA LEU A 88 -6.46 13.41 8.55
C LEU A 88 -7.17 13.61 9.89
N VAL A 89 -6.42 13.93 10.94
CA VAL A 89 -6.89 14.11 12.32
C VAL A 89 -6.71 15.56 12.74
N PHE A 90 -7.80 16.22 13.12
CA PHE A 90 -7.79 17.63 13.51
C PHE A 90 -8.72 17.90 14.68
N ARG A 91 -8.62 19.07 15.31
CA ARG A 91 -9.50 19.45 16.42
C ARG A 91 -10.68 20.29 15.95
N LYS A 92 -11.90 19.81 16.20
CA LYS A 92 -13.16 20.56 15.99
C LYS A 92 -13.87 20.71 17.33
N ASN A 93 -14.04 21.95 17.80
CA ASN A 93 -14.66 22.25 19.10
C ASN A 93 -14.01 21.50 20.28
N GLY A 94 -12.68 21.33 20.26
CA GLY A 94 -11.93 20.63 21.31
C GLY A 94 -11.95 19.09 21.23
N VAL A 95 -12.64 18.52 20.24
CA VAL A 95 -12.69 17.07 20.00
C VAL A 95 -11.77 16.70 18.83
N GLU A 96 -10.99 15.63 18.98
CA GLU A 96 -10.22 15.06 17.86
C GLU A 96 -11.16 14.37 16.88
N THR A 97 -11.03 14.74 15.61
CA THR A 97 -11.95 14.41 14.53
C THR A 97 -11.15 13.93 13.33
N VAL A 98 -11.63 12.85 12.70
CA VAL A 98 -11.06 12.25 11.51
C VAL A 98 -11.82 12.73 10.29
N ARG A 99 -11.10 13.03 9.21
CA ARG A 99 -11.64 13.19 7.86
C ARG A 99 -11.76 11.83 7.19
N TRP A 100 -12.91 11.18 7.32
CA TRP A 100 -13.18 9.89 6.68
C TRP A 100 -13.44 10.08 5.18
N ILE A 101 -12.47 9.67 4.36
CA ILE A 101 -12.48 9.90 2.92
C ILE A 101 -13.56 9.06 2.22
N ILE A 102 -14.27 9.66 1.26
CA ILE A 102 -15.20 8.96 0.38
C ILE A 102 -14.55 8.83 -1.00
N ASN A 103 -14.53 7.62 -1.55
CA ASN A 103 -14.11 7.43 -2.94
C ASN A 103 -15.14 8.09 -3.87
N PRO A 104 -14.75 8.97 -4.80
CA PRO A 104 -15.68 9.69 -5.67
C PRO A 104 -16.43 8.77 -6.66
N GLU A 105 -15.94 7.53 -6.86
CA GLU A 105 -16.61 6.53 -7.67
C GLU A 105 -17.63 5.70 -6.86
N ASP A 106 -17.62 5.77 -5.52
CA ASP A 106 -18.48 4.97 -4.67
C ASP A 106 -19.93 5.48 -4.66
N THR A 107 -20.87 4.57 -4.92
CA THR A 107 -22.31 4.83 -4.90
C THR A 107 -23.06 4.05 -3.83
N LYS A 108 -22.37 3.20 -3.07
CA LYS A 108 -22.96 2.25 -2.10
C LYS A 108 -22.40 2.42 -0.70
N TRP A 109 -21.10 2.23 -0.48
CA TRP A 109 -20.53 2.01 0.85
C TRP A 109 -20.60 3.25 1.75
N HIS A 110 -20.44 4.46 1.19
CA HIS A 110 -20.61 5.71 1.93
C HIS A 110 -22.05 5.90 2.44
N LYS A 111 -23.06 5.30 1.79
CA LYS A 111 -24.46 5.37 2.28
C LYS A 111 -24.69 4.44 3.46
N GLU A 112 -23.99 3.31 3.51
CA GLU A 112 -23.98 2.44 4.68
C GLU A 112 -23.33 3.18 5.87
N LEU A 113 -22.21 3.85 5.62
CA LEU A 113 -21.59 4.74 6.61
C LEU A 113 -22.52 5.88 7.03
N GLU A 114 -23.21 6.53 6.09
CA GLU A 114 -24.18 7.58 6.40
C GLU A 114 -25.30 7.07 7.32
N THR A 115 -25.78 5.85 7.07
CA THR A 115 -26.79 5.19 7.90
C THR A 115 -26.26 4.92 9.30
N TRP A 116 -25.02 4.43 9.40
CA TRP A 116 -24.34 4.21 10.67
C TRP A 116 -24.17 5.52 11.45
N LEU A 117 -23.72 6.60 10.80
CA LEU A 117 -23.56 7.93 11.39
C LEU A 117 -24.89 8.46 11.96
N LYS A 118 -25.99 8.35 11.21
CA LYS A 118 -27.33 8.71 11.70
C LYS A 118 -27.74 7.92 12.93
N LYS A 119 -27.51 6.60 12.94
CA LYS A 119 -27.80 5.73 14.08
C LYS A 119 -27.00 6.12 15.33
N LYS A 120 -25.77 6.62 15.15
CA LYS A 120 -24.91 7.13 16.23
C LYS A 120 -25.20 8.57 16.63
N GLY A 121 -26.14 9.25 15.96
CA GLY A 121 -26.41 10.68 16.20
C GLY A 121 -25.26 11.59 15.79
N LEU A 122 -24.41 11.15 14.85
CA LEU A 122 -23.28 11.88 14.31
C LEU A 122 -23.69 12.65 13.05
N SER A 123 -22.90 13.67 12.69
CA SER A 123 -23.14 14.46 11.48
C SER A 123 -22.96 13.59 10.23
N VAL A 124 -23.84 13.81 9.25
CA VAL A 124 -23.74 13.27 7.89
C VAL A 124 -23.43 14.36 6.87
N GLU A 125 -23.04 15.54 7.34
CA GLU A 125 -22.58 16.61 6.48
C GLU A 125 -21.32 16.15 5.73
N ARG A 126 -21.35 16.26 4.40
CA ARG A 126 -20.21 15.97 3.54
C ARG A 126 -19.43 17.25 3.31
N HIS A 127 -18.13 17.17 3.52
CA HIS A 127 -17.20 18.28 3.40
C HIS A 127 -16.24 18.04 2.23
N HIS A 128 -15.64 19.12 1.72
CA HIS A 128 -14.58 19.06 0.73
C HIS A 128 -13.34 19.73 1.32
N PHE A 129 -12.24 18.99 1.42
CA PHE A 129 -10.98 19.52 1.96
C PHE A 129 -9.81 19.15 1.05
N PHE A 130 -9.69 17.88 0.69
CA PHE A 130 -8.59 17.41 -0.14
C PHE A 130 -8.83 17.67 -1.63
N THR A 131 -7.74 17.94 -2.34
CA THR A 131 -7.67 17.67 -3.78
C THR A 131 -7.19 16.22 -3.94
N GLY A 132 -7.90 15.41 -4.71
CA GLY A 132 -7.57 14.02 -4.95
C GLY A 132 -7.41 13.67 -6.41
N TYR A 133 -6.73 12.56 -6.65
CA TYR A 133 -6.42 12.01 -7.95
C TYR A 133 -6.68 10.51 -7.90
N LEU A 134 -7.44 10.00 -8.86
CA LEU A 134 -7.69 8.57 -8.97
C LEU A 134 -6.40 7.81 -9.31
N THR A 135 -6.34 6.53 -8.94
CA THR A 135 -5.26 5.62 -9.33
C THR A 135 -5.81 4.46 -10.16
N ALA A 136 -4.98 3.50 -10.59
CA ALA A 136 -5.48 2.32 -11.29
C ALA A 136 -6.37 1.42 -10.40
N SER A 137 -6.27 1.53 -9.07
CA SER A 137 -7.00 0.71 -8.09
C SER A 137 -8.18 1.47 -7.45
N ARG A 138 -8.64 1.04 -6.26
CA ARG A 138 -9.58 1.80 -5.42
C ARG A 138 -8.92 2.90 -4.57
N SER A 139 -7.58 2.99 -4.59
CA SER A 139 -6.87 4.05 -3.88
C SER A 139 -6.92 5.38 -4.61
N MET A 140 -6.67 6.45 -3.87
CA MET A 140 -6.50 7.80 -4.39
C MET A 140 -5.20 8.38 -3.87
N ILE A 141 -4.61 9.31 -4.62
CA ILE A 141 -3.56 10.19 -4.12
C ILE A 141 -4.23 11.50 -3.70
N LEU A 142 -4.02 11.92 -2.46
CA LEU A 142 -4.62 13.09 -1.85
C LEU A 142 -3.55 14.15 -1.57
N SER A 143 -3.95 15.42 -1.69
CA SER A 143 -3.13 16.59 -1.41
C SER A 143 -3.88 17.50 -0.43
N ASN A 144 -3.25 17.78 0.72
CA ASN A 144 -3.78 18.70 1.71
C ASN A 144 -3.52 20.15 1.26
N PRO A 145 -4.56 21.00 1.12
CA PRO A 145 -4.38 22.36 0.66
C PRO A 145 -3.65 23.28 1.65
N GLU A 146 -3.63 22.94 2.94
CA GLU A 146 -3.07 23.77 4.00
C GLU A 146 -1.57 23.49 4.21
N ASN A 147 -1.22 22.26 4.58
CA ASN A 147 0.16 21.88 4.90
C ASN A 147 0.92 21.20 3.74
N LYS A 148 0.28 21.01 2.58
CA LYS A 148 0.89 20.42 1.37
C LYS A 148 1.26 18.94 1.48
N ALA A 149 0.83 18.24 2.55
CA ALA A 149 0.99 16.79 2.68
C ALA A 149 0.40 16.07 1.47
N GLN A 150 1.11 15.07 0.96
CA GLN A 150 0.67 14.21 -0.14
C GLN A 150 0.79 12.76 0.29
N PHE A 151 -0.31 12.03 0.21
CA PHE A 151 -0.41 10.64 0.68
C PHE A 151 -1.42 9.88 -0.17
N SER A 152 -1.48 8.56 -0.02
CA SER A 152 -2.52 7.76 -0.64
C SER A 152 -3.55 7.28 0.38
N ALA A 153 -4.82 7.23 0.01
CA ALA A 153 -5.90 6.68 0.82
C ALA A 153 -6.59 5.54 0.06
N LYS A 154 -6.86 4.42 0.73
CA LYS A 154 -7.60 3.25 0.22
C LYS A 154 -8.85 3.08 1.08
N VAL A 155 -10.02 3.17 0.45
CA VAL A 155 -11.34 3.07 1.10
C VAL A 155 -12.25 2.16 0.29
N SER A 156 -13.38 1.77 0.88
CA SER A 156 -14.44 1.01 0.20
C SER A 156 -14.97 1.74 -1.04
N THR A 157 -15.29 0.97 -2.09
CA THR A 157 -15.96 1.49 -3.29
C THR A 157 -16.69 0.38 -4.04
N ASP A 158 -17.88 0.66 -4.55
CA ASP A 158 -18.59 -0.26 -5.44
C ASP A 158 -18.14 -0.18 -6.90
N ARG A 159 -17.31 0.80 -7.23
CA ARG A 159 -16.78 1.04 -8.59
C ARG A 159 -15.28 1.30 -8.57
N THR A 160 -14.60 0.74 -9.55
CA THR A 160 -13.23 1.12 -9.89
C THR A 160 -13.11 1.16 -11.42
N GLY A 161 -12.15 1.92 -11.94
CA GLY A 161 -11.74 1.87 -13.34
C GLY A 161 -10.94 0.60 -13.66
N GLY A 162 -11.59 -0.54 -13.55
CA GLY A 162 -11.05 -1.86 -13.85
C GLY A 162 -12.14 -2.94 -13.79
N ASN A 163 -11.73 -4.21 -13.83
CA ASN A 163 -12.66 -5.33 -13.67
C ASN A 163 -13.13 -5.51 -12.21
N TRP A 164 -12.48 -4.82 -11.27
CA TRP A 164 -12.80 -4.87 -9.86
C TRP A 164 -14.05 -4.05 -9.54
N ARG A 165 -15.05 -4.69 -8.94
CA ARG A 165 -16.32 -4.08 -8.52
C ARG A 165 -16.63 -4.48 -7.09
N ASP A 166 -17.46 -3.70 -6.41
CA ASP A 166 -17.94 -3.98 -5.06
C ASP A 166 -16.84 -4.33 -4.05
N LYS A 167 -15.81 -3.49 -4.03
CA LYS A 167 -14.61 -3.66 -3.21
C LYS A 167 -14.82 -3.03 -1.83
N HIS A 168 -15.35 -3.84 -0.91
CA HIS A 168 -15.39 -3.54 0.52
C HIS A 168 -13.98 -3.54 1.12
N GLN A 169 -13.62 -2.51 1.89
CA GLN A 169 -12.41 -2.48 2.71
C GLN A 169 -12.85 -2.79 4.15
N GLY A 170 -12.71 -4.06 4.55
CA GLY A 170 -13.10 -4.51 5.88
C GLY A 170 -12.08 -4.17 6.95
N VAL A 171 -12.46 -4.34 8.22
CA VAL A 171 -11.55 -4.17 9.37
C VAL A 171 -10.44 -5.22 9.34
N SER A 172 -10.78 -6.50 9.16
CA SER A 172 -9.80 -7.59 9.07
C SER A 172 -8.76 -7.36 7.96
N ASP A 173 -9.18 -6.86 6.78
CA ASP A 173 -8.25 -6.55 5.68
C ASP A 173 -7.24 -5.47 6.10
N ALA A 174 -7.69 -4.46 6.84
CA ALA A 174 -6.85 -3.35 7.28
C ALA A 174 -5.87 -3.81 8.38
N GLU A 175 -6.37 -4.57 9.36
CA GLU A 175 -5.55 -5.13 10.43
C GLU A 175 -4.43 -6.02 9.87
N GLN A 176 -4.73 -6.88 8.87
CA GLN A 176 -3.72 -7.71 8.21
C GLN A 176 -2.66 -6.88 7.48
N VAL A 177 -3.06 -5.81 6.79
CA VAL A 177 -2.11 -4.86 6.18
C VAL A 177 -1.20 -4.26 7.26
N ARG A 178 -1.77 -3.74 8.35
CA ARG A 178 -1.01 -3.10 9.43
C ARG A 178 -0.09 -4.06 10.15
N MET A 179 -0.51 -5.30 10.33
CA MET A 179 0.27 -6.38 10.91
C MET A 179 1.46 -6.76 10.03
N ALA A 180 1.27 -6.89 8.72
CA ALA A 180 2.36 -7.12 7.78
C ALA A 180 3.35 -5.95 7.78
N ASP A 181 2.87 -4.71 7.70
CA ASP A 181 3.72 -3.53 7.74
C ASP A 181 4.52 -3.42 9.04
N GLY A 182 3.88 -3.68 10.19
CA GLY A 182 4.54 -3.72 11.48
C GLY A 182 5.67 -4.75 11.50
N TYR A 183 5.41 -5.95 11.00
CA TYR A 183 6.42 -7.01 10.90
C TYR A 183 7.58 -6.63 9.96
N LEU A 184 7.30 -5.96 8.84
CA LEU A 184 8.32 -5.46 7.91
C LEU A 184 9.18 -4.36 8.54
N ALA A 185 8.56 -3.42 9.25
CA ALA A 185 9.20 -2.26 9.87
C ALA A 185 10.05 -2.63 11.10
N GLU A 186 9.56 -3.52 11.96
CA GLU A 186 10.30 -3.99 13.14
C GLU A 186 11.50 -4.87 12.74
N GLY A 187 11.47 -5.44 11.54
CA GLY A 187 12.52 -6.32 11.05
C GLY A 187 12.66 -7.58 11.91
N ALA A 188 11.54 -8.21 12.24
CA ALA A 188 11.36 -9.21 13.30
C ALA A 188 11.86 -8.77 14.69
N PRO A 189 11.00 -8.86 15.71
CA PRO A 189 11.36 -8.43 17.05
C PRO A 189 12.64 -9.11 17.50
N ALA A 190 13.56 -8.32 18.04
CA ALA A 190 14.66 -8.84 18.81
C ALA A 190 14.06 -9.59 20.01
N VAL A 191 13.85 -10.90 19.87
CA VAL A 191 13.41 -11.79 20.97
C VAL A 191 14.32 -11.53 22.16
N ASP A 192 13.76 -11.00 23.24
CA ASP A 192 14.46 -10.90 24.52
C ASP A 192 14.80 -12.33 24.96
N PRO A 193 16.09 -12.69 25.11
CA PRO A 193 16.47 -14.03 25.56
C PRO A 193 15.94 -14.38 26.96
N SER A 194 15.34 -13.43 27.69
CA SER A 194 14.69 -13.66 28.98
C SER A 194 13.26 -14.23 28.90
N GLY A 195 12.62 -14.26 27.71
CA GLY A 195 11.25 -14.78 27.55
C GLY A 195 10.15 -13.94 28.20
N GLY A 196 10.46 -12.71 28.61
CA GLY A 196 9.48 -11.78 29.16
C GLY A 196 8.62 -11.14 28.06
N LYS A 197 7.29 -11.33 28.13
CA LYS A 197 6.33 -10.60 27.29
C LYS A 197 6.49 -9.09 27.52
N VAL A 198 6.97 -8.35 26.53
CA VAL A 198 6.88 -6.89 26.54
C VAL A 198 5.50 -6.52 26.03
N HIS A 199 4.54 -6.35 26.92
CA HIS A 199 3.34 -5.60 26.59
C HIS A 199 3.77 -4.15 26.34
N ALA A 200 3.60 -3.67 25.11
CA ALA A 200 3.70 -2.25 24.79
C ALA A 200 2.56 -1.50 25.50
N GLN A 201 2.77 -1.13 26.76
CA GLN A 201 1.95 -0.16 27.46
C GLN A 201 2.77 1.09 27.78
N ASN A 202 2.28 2.20 27.22
CA ASN A 202 2.54 3.61 27.48
C ASN A 202 3.54 3.95 28.61
N GLY A 203 4.62 4.63 28.22
CA GLY A 203 5.36 5.52 29.12
C GLY A 203 6.85 5.27 29.22
N GLN A 204 7.60 5.32 28.12
CA GLN A 204 9.06 5.57 28.14
C GLN A 204 9.61 5.94 26.74
N SER A 205 8.92 6.82 26.01
CA SER A 205 9.15 7.02 24.57
C SER A 205 10.50 7.66 24.22
N ALA A 206 11.02 8.64 24.97
CA ALA A 206 12.20 9.38 24.48
C ALA A 206 13.54 8.61 24.53
N LEU A 207 13.75 7.76 25.54
CA LEU A 207 15.00 6.98 25.66
C LEU A 207 14.93 5.68 24.86
N LYS A 208 13.75 5.05 24.75
CA LYS A 208 13.52 3.94 23.82
C LYS A 208 13.61 4.40 22.37
N GLN A 209 13.05 5.55 22.00
CA GLN A 209 13.18 6.12 20.66
C GLN A 209 14.64 6.45 20.34
N ALA A 210 15.40 7.07 21.26
CA ALA A 210 16.82 7.36 21.00
C ALA A 210 17.69 6.09 20.91
N LEU A 211 17.32 5.00 21.60
CA LEU A 211 17.95 3.68 21.45
C LEU A 211 17.49 2.96 20.18
N PHE A 212 16.22 3.08 19.79
CA PHE A 212 15.69 2.59 18.52
C PHE A 212 16.30 3.35 17.35
N ASP A 213 16.35 4.67 17.35
CA ASP A 213 16.97 5.49 16.30
C ASP A 213 18.50 5.26 16.21
N ALA A 214 19.15 4.90 17.32
CA ALA A 214 20.57 4.54 17.34
C ALA A 214 20.85 3.06 16.99
N GLN A 215 19.83 2.19 17.03
CA GLN A 215 19.93 0.75 16.69
C GLN A 215 19.16 0.37 15.42
N ALA A 216 18.31 1.25 14.90
CA ALA A 216 17.61 1.15 13.62
C ALA A 216 18.64 1.41 12.52
N GLY A 217 19.58 0.49 12.37
CA GLY A 217 20.17 0.31 11.07
C GLY A 217 19.03 0.01 10.14
N VAL A 218 18.75 0.95 9.25
CA VAL A 218 17.85 0.73 8.12
C VAL A 218 18.34 -0.55 7.45
N VAL A 219 17.47 -1.56 7.39
CA VAL A 219 17.75 -2.74 6.60
C VAL A 219 17.79 -2.27 5.16
N ILE A 220 19.00 -2.17 4.61
CA ILE A 220 19.16 -1.80 3.21
C ILE A 220 18.98 -3.09 2.42
N PHE A 221 17.79 -3.24 1.85
CA PHE A 221 17.55 -4.22 0.79
C PHE A 221 18.19 -3.72 -0.50
N ASP A 222 18.87 -4.64 -1.20
CA ASP A 222 19.55 -4.30 -2.44
C ASP A 222 18.55 -4.19 -3.59
N HIS A 223 17.44 -4.95 -3.54
CA HIS A 223 16.52 -5.11 -4.66
C HIS A 223 15.08 -4.68 -4.40
N PHE A 224 14.65 -4.44 -3.16
CA PHE A 224 13.28 -3.98 -2.91
C PHE A 224 13.14 -2.83 -1.93
N LYS A 225 11.97 -2.18 -1.98
CA LYS A 225 11.49 -1.13 -1.09
C LYS A 225 10.03 -1.40 -0.74
N VAL A 226 9.54 -0.75 0.30
CA VAL A 226 8.16 -0.85 0.73
C VAL A 226 7.50 0.54 0.67
N LEU A 227 6.25 0.62 0.20
CA LEU A 227 5.36 1.72 0.50
C LEU A 227 4.49 1.34 1.70
N ASP A 228 4.89 1.82 2.87
CA ASP A 228 4.20 1.55 4.13
C ASP A 228 2.78 2.11 4.11
N GLU A 229 1.88 1.47 4.85
CA GLU A 229 0.50 1.87 5.15
C GLU A 229 0.41 2.27 6.62
N PRO A 230 1.01 3.42 7.01
CA PRO A 230 1.31 3.74 8.41
C PRO A 230 0.08 4.12 9.24
N ALA A 231 -1.12 4.19 8.67
CA ALA A 231 -2.32 4.47 9.45
C ALA A 231 -3.56 3.75 8.93
N GLU A 232 -4.42 3.36 9.86
CA GLU A 232 -5.75 2.85 9.60
C GLU A 232 -6.80 3.47 10.52
N PHE A 233 -8.04 3.47 10.05
CA PHE A 233 -9.23 3.84 10.81
C PHE A 233 -10.31 2.80 10.57
N GLU A 234 -11.04 2.41 11.62
CA GLU A 234 -11.92 1.24 11.59
C GLU A 234 -13.27 1.51 12.24
N ILE A 235 -14.33 1.01 11.63
CA ILE A 235 -15.68 1.03 12.19
C ILE A 235 -16.19 -0.41 12.24
N GLU A 236 -15.79 -1.14 13.28
CA GLU A 236 -16.20 -2.53 13.51
C GLU A 236 -17.69 -2.62 13.89
N ASP A 237 -18.18 -1.71 14.75
CA ASP A 237 -19.53 -1.79 15.33
C ASP A 237 -20.65 -1.61 14.30
N GLY A 238 -21.03 -2.71 13.65
CA GLY A 238 -22.19 -2.83 12.77
C GLY A 238 -22.00 -2.28 11.36
N LEU A 239 -20.77 -1.97 10.94
CA LEU A 239 -20.45 -1.48 9.58
C LEU A 239 -19.32 -2.28 8.91
N ASP A 240 -18.34 -2.79 9.66
CA ASP A 240 -17.15 -3.49 9.16
C ASP A 240 -16.43 -2.72 8.03
N GLN A 241 -16.19 -1.43 8.21
CA GLN A 241 -15.48 -0.63 7.21
C GLN A 241 -14.17 -0.07 7.77
N ALA A 242 -13.15 -0.03 6.93
CA ALA A 242 -11.87 0.57 7.24
C ALA A 242 -11.41 1.55 6.16
N MET A 243 -10.51 2.45 6.56
CA MET A 243 -9.76 3.35 5.69
C MET A 243 -8.26 3.18 5.97
N LEU A 244 -7.51 2.82 4.94
CA LEU A 244 -6.05 2.71 5.00
C LEU A 244 -5.39 3.95 4.41
N VAL A 245 -4.29 4.37 5.03
CA VAL A 245 -3.47 5.50 4.60
C VAL A 245 -2.08 4.95 4.27
N ARG A 246 -1.63 5.22 3.04
CA ARG A 246 -0.35 4.78 2.51
C ARG A 246 0.59 5.96 2.30
N SER A 247 1.82 5.79 2.76
CA SER A 247 2.91 6.72 2.47
C SER A 247 3.27 6.69 0.99
N LEU A 248 3.66 7.83 0.44
CA LEU A 248 4.26 7.90 -0.91
C LEU A 248 5.77 7.64 -0.87
N GLY A 249 6.30 7.20 0.28
CA GLY A 249 7.71 6.91 0.49
C GLY A 249 8.56 8.16 0.31
N ASP A 250 9.66 8.04 -0.41
CA ASP A 250 10.52 9.19 -0.72
C ASP A 250 10.00 10.05 -1.88
N LEU A 251 8.87 9.74 -2.54
CA LEU A 251 8.39 10.56 -3.68
C LEU A 251 8.19 12.04 -3.33
N PRO A 252 7.63 12.44 -2.17
CA PRO A 252 7.46 13.86 -1.85
C PRO A 252 8.77 14.62 -1.61
N HIS A 253 9.88 13.92 -1.37
CA HIS A 253 11.14 14.53 -0.94
C HIS A 253 12.34 14.16 -1.82
N GLY A 254 12.18 13.16 -2.68
CA GLY A 254 13.23 12.53 -3.45
C GLY A 254 13.29 12.98 -4.89
N SER A 255 14.35 12.54 -5.56
CA SER A 255 14.55 12.69 -7.00
C SER A 255 14.11 11.48 -7.81
N ASN A 256 13.62 10.43 -7.13
CA ASN A 256 13.24 9.18 -7.76
C ASN A 256 11.77 9.21 -8.20
N TYR A 257 11.45 8.38 -9.18
CA TYR A 257 10.10 8.15 -9.65
C TYR A 257 9.72 6.68 -9.43
N TYR A 258 8.45 6.42 -9.13
CA TYR A 258 7.92 5.07 -9.04
C TYR A 258 7.00 4.81 -10.21
N LEU A 259 7.45 3.96 -11.14
CA LEU A 259 6.68 3.56 -12.31
C LEU A 259 5.88 2.30 -11.99
N PRO A 260 4.54 2.34 -11.97
CA PRO A 260 3.74 1.13 -11.76
C PRO A 260 4.10 0.03 -12.77
N GLY A 261 4.13 -1.22 -12.33
CA GLY A 261 4.52 -2.35 -13.16
C GLY A 261 3.68 -2.46 -14.44
N PHE A 262 2.38 -2.21 -14.35
CA PHE A 262 1.50 -2.20 -15.54
C PHE A 262 1.85 -1.06 -16.51
N SER A 263 2.38 0.06 -16.02
CA SER A 263 2.80 1.20 -16.86
C SER A 263 4.10 0.88 -17.62
N ALA A 264 5.02 0.14 -17.00
CA ALA A 264 6.19 -0.42 -17.70
C ALA A 264 5.77 -1.38 -18.83
N MET A 265 4.65 -2.08 -18.65
CA MET A 265 4.09 -3.00 -19.64
C MET A 265 3.11 -2.35 -20.63
N HIS A 266 2.83 -1.06 -20.51
CA HIS A 266 1.96 -0.34 -21.45
C HIS A 266 2.67 -0.08 -22.78
N ASP A 267 1.99 -0.26 -23.93
CA ASP A 267 2.62 -0.23 -25.26
C ASP A 267 3.37 1.08 -25.55
N ALA A 268 2.77 2.22 -25.23
CA ALA A 268 3.38 3.53 -25.47
C ALA A 268 4.42 3.88 -24.40
N THR A 269 4.03 3.79 -23.12
CA THR A 269 4.84 4.23 -21.97
C THR A 269 6.09 3.38 -21.81
N GLY A 270 5.93 2.05 -21.80
CA GLY A 270 7.03 1.10 -21.69
C GLY A 270 8.04 1.23 -22.83
N ARG A 271 7.56 1.42 -24.06
CA ARG A 271 8.43 1.63 -25.24
C ARG A 271 9.17 2.96 -25.17
N ALA A 272 8.50 4.03 -24.77
CA ALA A 272 9.11 5.34 -24.66
C ALA A 272 10.25 5.35 -23.63
N ILE A 273 10.04 4.75 -22.45
CA ILE A 273 11.07 4.67 -21.41
C ILE A 273 12.25 3.79 -21.83
N ALA A 274 12.00 2.64 -22.47
CA ALA A 274 13.07 1.80 -23.02
C ALA A 274 13.91 2.58 -24.05
N LEU A 275 13.27 3.35 -24.93
CA LEU A 275 13.94 4.17 -25.95
C LEU A 275 14.75 5.31 -25.31
N MET A 276 14.21 5.98 -24.29
CA MET A 276 14.94 7.01 -23.52
C MET A 276 16.22 6.46 -22.87
N ASN A 277 16.23 5.16 -22.54
CA ASN A 277 17.38 4.45 -22.03
C ASN A 277 18.23 3.76 -23.12
N GLY A 278 18.04 4.12 -24.39
CA GLY A 278 18.85 3.64 -25.51
C GLY A 278 18.48 2.25 -26.03
N SER A 279 17.37 1.65 -25.58
CA SER A 279 16.89 0.37 -26.07
C SER A 279 15.76 0.52 -27.09
N THR A 280 15.97 -0.01 -28.29
CA THR A 280 14.90 -0.18 -29.29
C THR A 280 14.13 -1.49 -29.10
N ASN A 281 14.57 -2.34 -28.16
CA ASN A 281 13.95 -3.62 -27.84
C ASN A 281 13.29 -3.58 -26.45
N PRO A 282 12.02 -3.14 -26.35
CA PRO A 282 11.35 -2.97 -25.05
C PRO A 282 11.14 -4.28 -24.29
N GLU A 283 10.92 -5.42 -24.98
CA GLU A 283 10.79 -6.72 -24.30
C GLU A 283 12.07 -7.09 -23.54
N GLN A 284 13.24 -6.99 -24.16
CA GLN A 284 14.49 -7.36 -23.53
C GLN A 284 14.85 -6.37 -22.41
N PHE A 285 14.58 -5.09 -22.63
CA PHE A 285 14.79 -4.04 -21.64
C PHE A 285 13.97 -4.31 -20.36
N TRP A 286 12.66 -4.54 -20.49
CA TRP A 286 11.80 -4.76 -19.34
C TRP A 286 11.95 -6.15 -18.72
N ASN A 287 12.37 -7.16 -19.49
CA ASN A 287 12.76 -8.44 -18.90
C ASN A 287 13.91 -8.27 -17.91
N GLU A 288 14.93 -7.48 -18.27
CA GLU A 288 16.09 -7.25 -17.40
C GLU A 288 15.77 -6.31 -16.22
N HIS A 289 15.12 -5.19 -16.52
CA HIS A 289 14.97 -4.09 -15.56
C HIS A 289 13.68 -4.13 -14.73
N TYR A 290 12.70 -4.96 -15.11
CA TYR A 290 11.51 -5.18 -14.32
C TYR A 290 11.33 -6.65 -13.95
N ASN A 291 11.22 -7.57 -14.90
CA ASN A 291 10.89 -8.97 -14.59
C ASN A 291 11.96 -9.67 -13.73
N LYS A 292 13.22 -9.68 -14.16
CA LYS A 292 14.32 -10.25 -13.37
C LYS A 292 14.60 -9.46 -12.10
N ALA A 293 14.49 -8.13 -12.15
CA ALA A 293 14.62 -7.28 -10.96
C ALA A 293 13.56 -7.62 -9.90
N LEU A 294 12.31 -7.88 -10.32
CA LEU A 294 11.25 -8.37 -9.46
C LEU A 294 11.56 -9.77 -8.93
N GLY A 295 12.14 -10.67 -9.72
CA GLY A 295 12.62 -11.98 -9.25
C GLY A 295 13.61 -11.85 -8.09
N ARG A 296 14.57 -10.93 -8.18
CA ARG A 296 15.52 -10.62 -7.09
C ARG A 296 14.84 -10.03 -5.87
N ALA A 297 13.96 -9.04 -6.08
CA ALA A 297 13.20 -8.37 -5.03
C ALA A 297 12.31 -9.34 -4.24
N VAL A 298 11.56 -10.21 -4.93
CA VAL A 298 10.71 -11.23 -4.30
C VAL A 298 11.55 -12.28 -3.58
N ALA A 299 12.73 -12.63 -4.10
CA ALA A 299 13.65 -13.52 -3.39
C ALA A 299 14.15 -12.93 -2.07
N GLU A 300 14.54 -11.66 -2.05
CA GLU A 300 14.89 -10.95 -0.80
C GLU A 300 13.70 -10.91 0.15
N PHE A 301 12.52 -10.48 -0.32
CA PHE A 301 11.32 -10.40 0.50
C PHE A 301 10.96 -11.75 1.15
N ASN A 302 10.91 -12.82 0.36
CA ASN A 302 10.59 -14.16 0.86
C ASN A 302 11.66 -14.71 1.80
N ALA A 303 12.96 -14.50 1.49
CA ALA A 303 14.07 -14.98 2.32
C ALA A 303 14.15 -14.25 3.66
N HIS A 304 13.76 -12.98 3.72
CA HIS A 304 13.82 -12.22 4.96
C HIS A 304 12.53 -12.30 5.76
N TYR A 305 11.37 -12.38 5.14
CA TYR A 305 10.09 -12.22 5.84
C TYR A 305 9.20 -13.46 5.75
N GLY A 306 9.45 -14.37 4.81
CA GLY A 306 8.61 -15.54 4.61
C GLY A 306 7.20 -15.19 4.16
N LEU A 307 6.98 -13.96 3.71
CA LEU A 307 5.75 -13.50 3.10
C LEU A 307 5.86 -13.63 1.59
N THR A 308 4.75 -13.88 0.91
CA THR A 308 4.64 -13.93 -0.55
C THR A 308 3.23 -13.49 -0.93
N TYR A 309 3.07 -12.73 -2.00
CA TYR A 309 1.75 -12.21 -2.39
C TYR A 309 0.79 -13.34 -2.81
N ASP A 310 -0.46 -13.23 -2.39
CA ASP A 310 -1.56 -14.08 -2.89
C ASP A 310 -1.92 -13.72 -4.33
N SER A 311 -2.08 -12.42 -4.60
CA SER A 311 -2.35 -11.90 -5.94
C SER A 311 -1.22 -10.97 -6.44
N PRO A 312 -0.07 -11.51 -6.86
CA PRO A 312 1.11 -10.74 -7.31
C PRO A 312 0.93 -10.16 -8.71
N HIS A 313 -0.02 -9.25 -8.89
CA HIS A 313 -0.20 -8.55 -10.16
C HIS A 313 0.62 -7.25 -10.20
N SER A 314 0.85 -6.74 -11.42
CA SER A 314 1.72 -5.58 -11.64
C SER A 314 1.24 -4.25 -11.03
N GLN A 315 0.04 -4.23 -10.41
CA GLN A 315 -0.39 -3.10 -9.59
C GLN A 315 0.26 -3.10 -8.19
N ASN A 316 0.78 -4.22 -7.67
CA ASN A 316 1.45 -4.26 -6.35
C ASN A 316 2.93 -3.87 -6.43
N PHE A 317 3.48 -3.76 -7.63
CA PHE A 317 4.90 -3.52 -7.85
C PHE A 317 5.11 -2.22 -8.62
N MET A 318 6.09 -1.42 -8.20
CA MET A 318 6.55 -0.26 -8.95
C MET A 318 8.06 -0.35 -9.16
N ILE A 319 8.53 0.02 -10.35
CA ILE A 319 9.95 0.10 -10.65
C ILE A 319 10.45 1.46 -10.15
N GLU A 320 11.49 1.46 -9.32
CA GLU A 320 12.19 2.70 -8.99
C GLU A 320 13.03 3.16 -10.18
N LEU A 321 12.80 4.41 -10.58
CA LEU A 321 13.58 5.10 -11.59
C LEU A 321 14.34 6.28 -10.95
N ASP A 322 15.54 6.55 -11.44
CA ASP A 322 16.29 7.75 -11.09
C ASP A 322 15.70 9.01 -11.77
N ALA A 323 16.33 10.16 -11.53
CA ALA A 323 15.93 11.44 -12.11
C ALA A 323 15.93 11.49 -13.65
N ASN A 324 16.58 10.53 -14.32
CA ASN A 324 16.64 10.40 -15.78
C ASN A 324 15.74 9.27 -16.31
N PHE A 325 14.79 8.79 -15.50
CA PHE A 325 13.92 7.66 -15.82
C PHE A 325 14.68 6.35 -16.08
N LYS A 326 15.89 6.18 -15.53
CA LYS A 326 16.63 4.93 -15.62
C LYS A 326 16.25 4.01 -14.46
N PRO A 327 15.89 2.73 -14.71
CA PRO A 327 15.65 1.77 -13.65
C PRO A 327 16.86 1.59 -12.73
N THR A 328 16.65 1.71 -11.42
CA THR A 328 17.73 1.56 -10.43
C THR A 328 18.03 0.09 -10.11
N GLY A 329 17.12 -0.81 -10.51
CA GLY A 329 17.14 -2.23 -10.15
C GLY A 329 16.35 -2.55 -8.88
N LYS A 330 15.77 -1.54 -8.20
CA LYS A 330 14.89 -1.72 -7.06
C LYS A 330 13.42 -1.76 -7.47
N ILE A 331 12.66 -2.62 -6.78
CA ILE A 331 11.21 -2.71 -6.93
C ILE A 331 10.53 -2.30 -5.62
N VAL A 332 9.56 -1.40 -5.71
CA VAL A 332 8.77 -0.93 -4.58
C VAL A 332 7.49 -1.76 -4.48
N PHE A 333 7.27 -2.37 -3.32
CA PHE A 333 6.15 -3.24 -2.99
C PHE A 333 5.08 -2.45 -2.24
N ARG A 334 3.80 -2.82 -2.41
CA ARG A 334 2.66 -2.26 -1.67
C ARG A 334 1.54 -3.28 -1.51
N ASP A 335 0.60 -3.01 -0.61
CA ASP A 335 -0.62 -3.80 -0.42
C ASP A 335 -0.37 -5.22 0.15
N PHE A 336 0.25 -5.32 1.32
CA PHE A 336 0.68 -6.60 1.90
C PHE A 336 -0.42 -7.42 2.58
N GLY A 337 -1.62 -6.86 2.76
CA GLY A 337 -2.75 -7.60 3.33
C GLY A 337 -3.07 -8.88 2.55
N ASP A 338 -2.86 -8.85 1.23
CA ASP A 338 -3.06 -10.01 0.36
C ASP A 338 -1.77 -10.85 0.25
N SER A 339 -1.26 -11.33 1.39
CA SER A 339 -0.03 -12.16 1.44
C SER A 339 -0.25 -13.50 2.14
N TYR A 340 0.42 -14.52 1.61
CA TYR A 340 0.65 -15.79 2.29
C TYR A 340 1.85 -15.70 3.24
N ALA A 341 1.73 -16.34 4.41
CA ALA A 341 2.81 -16.53 5.36
C ALA A 341 3.36 -17.96 5.30
N PHE A 342 4.68 -18.12 5.13
CA PHE A 342 5.35 -19.42 5.19
C PHE A 342 5.55 -19.84 6.64
N LYS A 343 4.66 -20.70 7.12
CA LYS A 343 4.60 -21.19 8.51
C LYS A 343 5.95 -21.61 9.08
N GLY A 344 6.72 -22.40 8.33
CA GLY A 344 8.01 -22.92 8.78
C GLY A 344 9.02 -21.82 9.13
N LEU A 345 8.99 -20.68 8.42
CA LEU A 345 9.85 -19.55 8.75
C LEU A 345 9.39 -18.83 10.02
N PHE A 346 8.12 -18.50 10.12
CA PHE A 346 7.56 -17.82 11.30
C PHE A 346 7.75 -18.67 12.57
N GLU A 347 7.57 -19.99 12.50
CA GLU A 347 7.87 -20.90 13.61
C GLU A 347 9.36 -20.92 13.98
N ALA A 348 10.26 -20.91 12.98
CA ALA A 348 11.70 -20.86 13.22
C ALA A 348 12.14 -19.56 13.91
N LEU A 349 11.48 -18.46 13.58
CA LEU A 349 11.68 -17.14 14.20
C LEU A 349 10.98 -17.02 15.57
N GLY A 350 9.99 -17.86 15.84
CA GLY A 350 9.18 -17.81 17.06
C GLY A 350 8.02 -16.81 16.99
N GLU A 351 7.63 -16.40 15.79
CA GLU A 351 6.53 -15.46 15.51
C GLU A 351 5.16 -16.17 15.56
N HIS A 352 4.90 -16.89 16.65
CA HIS A 352 3.69 -17.70 16.80
C HIS A 352 2.42 -16.86 16.96
N GLU A 353 2.51 -15.67 17.56
CA GLU A 353 1.36 -14.75 17.64
C GLU A 353 1.01 -14.21 16.25
N PHE A 354 2.01 -13.95 15.40
CA PHE A 354 1.75 -13.56 14.01
C PHE A 354 0.89 -14.63 13.30
N LEU A 355 1.32 -15.90 13.36
CA LEU A 355 0.57 -16.99 12.74
C LEU A 355 -0.83 -17.24 13.34
N LYS A 356 -1.08 -16.75 14.55
CA LYS A 356 -2.38 -16.92 15.22
C LYS A 356 -3.37 -15.83 14.84
N GLU A 357 -2.87 -14.62 14.59
CA GLU A 357 -3.66 -13.46 14.19
C GLU A 357 -3.80 -13.37 12.66
N TRP A 358 -2.86 -13.93 11.89
CA TRP A 358 -2.95 -14.01 10.44
C TRP A 358 -4.09 -14.94 9.97
N GLU A 359 -4.66 -14.65 8.80
CA GLU A 359 -5.72 -15.47 8.23
C GLU A 359 -5.23 -16.89 7.96
N ALA A 360 -5.91 -17.88 8.54
CA ALA A 360 -5.47 -19.26 8.52
C ALA A 360 -5.33 -19.84 7.11
N ASP A 361 -6.23 -19.46 6.20
CA ASP A 361 -6.19 -19.88 4.79
C ASP A 361 -5.01 -19.25 4.03
N ASN A 362 -4.43 -18.17 4.59
CA ASN A 362 -3.24 -17.51 4.08
C ASN A 362 -1.94 -18.01 4.75
N ILE A 363 -1.98 -19.10 5.52
CA ILE A 363 -0.78 -19.72 6.11
C ILE A 363 -0.42 -20.98 5.33
N LEU A 364 0.76 -20.98 4.71
CA LEU A 364 1.25 -22.08 3.89
C LEU A 364 2.31 -22.90 4.61
N ASP A 365 2.16 -24.23 4.56
CA ASP A 365 3.18 -25.18 5.04
C ASP A 365 4.43 -25.21 4.13
N ASN A 366 4.29 -24.79 2.86
CA ASN A 366 5.36 -24.78 1.88
C ASN A 366 5.42 -23.41 1.20
N PRO A 367 6.62 -22.87 0.90
CA PRO A 367 6.73 -21.61 0.19
C PRO A 367 6.15 -21.75 -1.22
N MET A 368 5.28 -20.81 -1.58
CA MET A 368 4.73 -20.68 -2.92
C MET A 368 5.03 -19.31 -3.48
N VAL A 369 5.52 -19.23 -4.71
CA VAL A 369 5.80 -17.97 -5.38
C VAL A 369 5.03 -17.92 -6.67
N ALA A 370 4.34 -16.81 -6.88
CA ALA A 370 3.66 -16.52 -8.12
C ALA A 370 4.01 -15.11 -8.59
N VAL A 371 3.82 -14.85 -9.87
CA VAL A 371 3.86 -13.51 -10.45
C VAL A 371 2.94 -13.43 -11.66
N GLY A 372 2.22 -12.31 -11.78
CA GLY A 372 1.31 -12.02 -12.88
C GLY A 372 1.53 -10.63 -13.45
N ILE A 373 2.68 -10.38 -14.09
CA ILE A 373 3.05 -9.05 -14.62
C ILE A 373 2.00 -8.50 -15.59
N LEU A 374 1.44 -9.35 -16.46
CA LEU A 374 0.38 -8.97 -17.40
C LEU A 374 -1.03 -9.31 -16.89
N HIS A 375 -1.16 -9.82 -15.66
CA HIS A 375 -2.48 -10.12 -15.12
C HIS A 375 -3.30 -8.83 -14.98
N GLY A 376 -4.55 -8.88 -15.42
CA GLY A 376 -5.45 -7.72 -15.40
C GLY A 376 -5.00 -6.56 -16.29
N ASN A 377 -4.23 -6.81 -17.35
CA ASN A 377 -3.83 -5.79 -18.33
C ASN A 377 -4.05 -6.29 -19.76
N GLU A 378 -4.09 -5.36 -20.73
CA GLU A 378 -3.94 -5.72 -22.14
C GLU A 378 -2.46 -6.00 -22.43
N ASP A 379 -2.19 -7.05 -23.19
CA ASP A 379 -0.82 -7.38 -23.60
C ASP A 379 -0.26 -6.30 -24.53
N PRO A 380 0.95 -5.77 -24.29
CA PRO A 380 1.56 -4.83 -25.22
C PRO A 380 1.91 -5.52 -26.53
N LYS A 381 1.89 -4.79 -27.64
CA LYS A 381 2.16 -5.32 -28.99
C LYS A 381 3.57 -5.89 -29.17
N TRP A 382 4.47 -5.58 -28.25
CA TRP A 382 5.85 -6.05 -28.20
C TRP A 382 6.06 -7.26 -27.28
N ILE A 383 5.00 -7.82 -26.69
CA ILE A 383 5.04 -9.11 -25.97
C ILE A 383 4.12 -10.09 -26.69
N THR A 384 4.65 -11.22 -27.12
CA THR A 384 3.86 -12.39 -27.53
C THR A 384 3.73 -13.35 -26.35
N ASP A 385 2.78 -14.30 -26.41
CA ASP A 385 2.66 -15.34 -25.37
C ASP A 385 3.97 -16.13 -25.18
N ALA A 386 4.70 -16.43 -26.26
CA ALA A 386 5.99 -17.12 -26.17
C ALA A 386 7.04 -16.30 -25.39
N ILE A 387 7.10 -14.98 -25.62
CA ILE A 387 7.97 -14.08 -24.87
C ILE A 387 7.55 -14.03 -23.41
N TYR A 388 6.25 -13.95 -23.14
CA TYR A 388 5.74 -13.91 -21.77
C TYR A 388 6.00 -15.22 -20.99
N THR A 389 5.85 -16.38 -21.64
CA THR A 389 6.24 -17.66 -21.04
C THR A 389 7.75 -17.68 -20.75
N GLN A 390 8.58 -17.17 -21.65
CA GLN A 390 10.02 -17.06 -21.40
C GLN A 390 10.34 -16.14 -20.23
N TRP A 391 9.63 -15.02 -20.07
CA TRP A 391 9.76 -14.15 -18.90
C TRP A 391 9.47 -14.90 -17.60
N GLY A 392 8.47 -15.78 -17.58
CA GLY A 392 8.21 -16.62 -16.41
C GLY A 392 9.41 -17.49 -16.04
N HIS A 393 10.05 -18.11 -17.04
CA HIS A 393 11.28 -18.88 -16.82
C HIS A 393 12.43 -18.00 -16.33
N ASP A 394 12.63 -16.83 -16.92
CA ASP A 394 13.70 -15.90 -16.55
C ASP A 394 13.50 -15.33 -15.13
N PHE A 395 12.25 -15.06 -14.75
CA PHE A 395 11.86 -14.65 -13.41
C PHE A 395 12.28 -15.69 -12.38
N PHE A 396 11.86 -16.94 -12.56
CA PHE A 396 12.18 -18.01 -11.61
C PHE A 396 13.67 -18.33 -11.58
N ALA A 397 14.35 -18.31 -12.73
CA ALA A 397 15.80 -18.49 -12.76
C ALA A 397 16.53 -17.45 -11.90
N GLU A 398 16.12 -16.18 -11.98
CA GLU A 398 16.74 -15.11 -11.19
C GLU A 398 16.29 -15.13 -9.72
N TYR A 399 15.01 -15.43 -9.44
CA TYR A 399 14.50 -15.65 -8.09
C TYR A 399 15.26 -16.77 -7.38
N GLU A 400 15.37 -17.96 -7.99
CA GLU A 400 15.99 -19.14 -7.37
C GLU A 400 17.48 -18.95 -7.15
N LYS A 401 18.17 -18.32 -8.10
CA LYS A 401 19.57 -17.91 -7.97
C LYS A 401 19.78 -16.98 -6.79
N THR A 402 18.92 -15.96 -6.64
CA THR A 402 19.03 -14.96 -5.58
C THR A 402 18.67 -15.56 -4.23
N PHE A 403 17.55 -16.28 -4.15
CA PHE A 403 17.11 -16.97 -2.94
C PHE A 403 18.14 -18.00 -2.47
N SER A 404 18.73 -18.78 -3.39
CA SER A 404 19.82 -19.71 -3.09
C SER A 404 21.06 -19.00 -2.52
N ALA A 405 21.45 -17.87 -3.11
CA ALA A 405 22.58 -17.09 -2.64
C ALA A 405 22.35 -16.49 -1.25
N LEU A 406 21.13 -16.04 -0.96
CA LEU A 406 20.77 -15.47 0.35
C LEU A 406 20.65 -16.56 1.42
N THR A 407 19.95 -17.64 1.13
CA THR A 407 19.52 -18.64 2.14
C THR A 407 20.43 -19.85 2.26
N GLY A 408 21.30 -20.08 1.26
CA GLY A 408 22.10 -21.30 1.15
C GLY A 408 21.30 -22.54 0.71
N VAL A 409 20.00 -22.42 0.41
CA VAL A 409 19.22 -23.54 -0.16
C VAL A 409 19.78 -23.88 -1.55
N PRO A 410 20.19 -25.13 -1.83
CA PRO A 410 20.83 -25.45 -3.11
C PRO A 410 19.90 -25.22 -4.31
N LEU A 411 20.42 -24.63 -5.38
CA LEU A 411 19.69 -24.49 -6.66
C LEU A 411 19.13 -25.82 -7.18
N SER A 412 19.84 -26.93 -6.98
CA SER A 412 19.38 -28.26 -7.37
C SER A 412 18.14 -28.76 -6.60
N GLU A 413 17.81 -28.15 -5.46
CA GLU A 413 16.57 -28.41 -4.72
C GLU A 413 15.44 -27.50 -5.19
N LEU A 414 15.71 -26.21 -5.40
CA LEU A 414 14.75 -25.23 -5.93
C LEU A 414 14.27 -25.62 -7.34
N ASN A 415 15.20 -26.00 -8.21
CA ASN A 415 14.94 -26.36 -9.61
C ASN A 415 14.14 -27.67 -9.79
N ARG A 416 13.87 -28.43 -8.72
CA ARG A 416 13.07 -29.67 -8.82
C ARG A 416 11.60 -29.40 -9.09
N SER A 417 11.11 -28.25 -8.63
CA SER A 417 9.74 -27.86 -8.88
C SER A 417 9.59 -27.37 -10.32
N THR A 418 8.44 -27.66 -10.92
CA THR A 418 8.11 -27.19 -12.26
C THR A 418 7.31 -25.90 -12.16
N MET A 419 7.67 -24.91 -12.96
CA MET A 419 6.85 -23.71 -13.12
C MET A 419 5.53 -24.10 -13.78
N THR A 420 4.41 -23.68 -13.18
CA THR A 420 3.08 -23.77 -13.79
C THR A 420 2.63 -22.42 -14.29
N GLN A 421 1.82 -22.40 -15.35
CA GLN A 421 1.23 -21.18 -15.89
C GLN A 421 -0.29 -21.34 -15.96
N ASN A 422 -1.03 -20.42 -15.33
CA ASN A 422 -2.48 -20.34 -15.39
C ASN A 422 -2.89 -18.94 -15.86
N GLY A 423 -3.30 -18.83 -17.12
CA GLY A 423 -3.52 -17.55 -17.77
C GLY A 423 -2.23 -16.71 -17.78
N LYS A 424 -2.28 -15.53 -17.15
CA LYS A 424 -1.14 -14.61 -17.03
C LYS A 424 -0.36 -14.76 -15.72
N TYR A 425 -0.73 -15.69 -14.84
CA TYR A 425 0.08 -16.03 -13.68
C TYR A 425 1.04 -17.17 -14.01
N VAL A 426 2.30 -17.01 -13.58
CA VAL A 426 3.25 -18.11 -13.47
C VAL A 426 3.55 -18.34 -11.99
N SER A 427 3.64 -19.61 -11.58
CA SER A 427 3.81 -19.98 -10.19
C SER A 427 4.69 -21.21 -10.00
N LYS A 428 5.27 -21.34 -8.81
CA LYS A 428 6.11 -22.46 -8.40
C LYS A 428 6.00 -22.65 -6.89
N GLY A 429 5.69 -23.87 -6.46
CA GLY A 429 5.75 -24.29 -5.06
C GLY A 429 7.10 -24.93 -4.75
N TYR A 430 7.64 -24.72 -3.55
CA TYR A 430 8.92 -25.27 -3.11
C TYR A 430 8.71 -26.22 -1.93
N ASN A 431 9.53 -27.27 -1.82
CA ASN A 431 9.44 -28.20 -0.70
C ASN A 431 10.17 -27.62 0.53
N GLY A 432 9.42 -27.03 1.46
CA GLY A 432 9.93 -26.48 2.72
C GLY A 432 10.54 -27.52 3.66
N HIS A 433 10.32 -28.82 3.41
CA HIS A 433 10.89 -29.92 4.19
C HIS A 433 12.21 -30.46 3.62
N SER A 434 12.73 -29.89 2.52
CA SER A 434 14.01 -30.31 1.98
C SER A 434 15.16 -30.02 2.96
N LEU A 435 16.27 -30.76 2.84
CA LEU A 435 17.41 -30.55 3.72
C LEU A 435 17.97 -29.12 3.61
N GLY A 436 18.00 -28.55 2.40
CA GLY A 436 18.38 -27.16 2.18
C GLY A 436 17.49 -26.19 2.95
N PHE A 437 16.17 -26.32 2.83
CA PHE A 437 15.21 -25.47 3.54
C PHE A 437 15.31 -25.63 5.06
N GLN A 438 15.42 -26.85 5.57
CA GLN A 438 15.56 -27.09 7.02
C GLN A 438 16.85 -26.45 7.58
N ARG A 439 17.94 -26.46 6.80
CA ARG A 439 19.17 -25.73 7.17
C ARG A 439 18.95 -24.22 7.18
N TYR A 440 18.30 -23.67 6.16
CA TYR A 440 17.93 -22.26 6.11
C TYR A 440 17.08 -21.86 7.34
N LEU A 441 16.03 -22.62 7.65
CA LEU A 441 15.17 -22.38 8.82
C LEU A 441 15.96 -22.42 10.13
N SER A 442 16.93 -23.32 10.27
CA SER A 442 17.76 -23.42 11.48
C SER A 442 18.64 -22.18 11.74
N ILE A 443 18.81 -21.30 10.74
CA ILE A 443 19.58 -20.06 10.82
C ILE A 443 18.74 -18.81 10.46
N ALA A 444 17.41 -18.93 10.39
CA ALA A 444 16.52 -17.84 9.99
C ALA A 444 16.70 -16.56 10.84
N GLU A 445 16.88 -16.73 12.15
CA GLU A 445 17.13 -15.61 13.09
C GLU A 445 18.37 -14.77 12.75
N CYS A 446 19.34 -15.34 12.01
CA CYS A 446 20.53 -14.61 11.56
C CYS A 446 20.18 -13.49 10.57
N PHE A 447 19.17 -13.71 9.73
CA PHE A 447 18.67 -12.71 8.78
C PHE A 447 18.03 -11.51 9.49
N HIS A 448 17.76 -11.62 10.79
CA HIS A 448 17.17 -10.59 11.65
C HIS A 448 18.17 -10.03 12.67
N GLY A 449 19.47 -10.16 12.36
CA GLY A 449 20.53 -9.52 13.13
C GLY A 449 20.93 -10.25 14.42
N LYS A 450 20.36 -11.43 14.71
CA LYS A 450 20.86 -12.26 15.81
C LYS A 450 22.26 -12.75 15.49
N LYS A 451 23.14 -12.78 16.49
CA LYS A 451 24.51 -13.29 16.36
C LYS A 451 24.61 -14.80 16.57
N VAL A 452 23.64 -15.37 17.29
CA VAL A 452 23.52 -16.79 17.60
C VAL A 452 22.03 -17.11 17.58
N THR A 453 21.67 -18.24 16.97
CA THR A 453 20.29 -18.72 16.92
C THR A 453 19.84 -19.26 18.29
N ARG A 454 18.54 -19.47 18.49
CA ARG A 454 17.94 -20.10 19.68
C ARG A 454 18.46 -21.51 19.94
N THR A 455 18.94 -22.20 18.91
CA THR A 455 19.56 -23.53 19.03
C THR A 455 21.05 -23.46 19.30
N GLY A 456 21.63 -22.26 19.46
CA GLY A 456 23.04 -22.04 19.77
C GLY A 456 23.97 -22.04 18.57
N ILE A 457 23.44 -21.97 17.33
CA ILE A 457 24.25 -21.93 16.12
C ILE A 457 24.77 -20.49 15.90
N PRO A 458 26.09 -20.26 15.83
CA PRO A 458 26.61 -18.94 15.50
C PRO A 458 26.19 -18.53 14.08
N CYS A 459 25.72 -17.30 13.95
CA CYS A 459 25.29 -16.77 12.67
C CYS A 459 26.51 -16.48 11.77
N PRO A 460 26.53 -16.96 10.52
CA PRO A 460 27.58 -16.63 9.57
C PRO A 460 27.69 -15.12 9.38
N GLU A 461 28.90 -14.58 9.37
CA GLU A 461 29.14 -13.14 9.29
C GLU A 461 28.51 -12.49 8.04
N HIS A 462 28.45 -13.22 6.92
CA HIS A 462 27.83 -12.75 5.69
C HIS A 462 26.29 -12.68 5.74
N LEU A 463 25.65 -13.38 6.69
CA LEU A 463 24.19 -13.34 6.91
C LEU A 463 23.79 -12.31 7.95
N LEU A 464 24.74 -11.87 8.78
CA LEU A 464 24.50 -10.75 9.69
C LEU A 464 24.20 -9.53 8.83
N ARG A 465 22.96 -9.02 8.93
CA ARG A 465 22.56 -7.77 8.27
C ARG A 465 23.67 -6.74 8.47
N LYS A 466 24.12 -6.12 7.38
CA LYS A 466 24.91 -4.88 7.47
C LYS A 466 23.97 -3.81 8.02
N ILE A 467 23.80 -3.81 9.34
CA ILE A 467 23.21 -2.71 10.08
C ILE A 467 24.20 -1.58 9.86
N VAL A 468 23.90 -0.68 8.92
CA VAL A 468 24.69 0.53 8.73
C VAL A 468 24.45 1.38 9.99
N PRO A 469 25.45 1.58 10.85
CA PRO A 469 25.27 2.40 12.03
C PRO A 469 25.05 3.84 11.54
N GLY A 470 23.86 4.37 11.74
CA GLY A 470 23.55 5.77 11.46
C GLY A 470 23.35 6.11 9.98
N ALA A 471 22.23 5.68 9.40
CA ALA A 471 21.53 6.59 8.50
C ALA A 471 21.01 7.76 9.37
N ALA A 472 21.82 8.80 9.52
CA ALA A 472 21.45 10.02 10.22
C ALA A 472 20.29 10.71 9.48
N CYS A 473 19.05 10.28 9.73
CA CYS A 473 17.87 11.05 9.38
C CYS A 473 17.65 12.12 10.45
N MET A 474 17.82 13.38 10.02
CA MET A 474 17.24 14.60 10.60
C MET A 474 17.49 14.94 12.08
N ASN A 475 18.75 15.23 12.45
CA ASN A 475 19.03 16.00 13.68
C ASN A 475 19.57 17.43 13.45
N ASP A 476 19.54 17.96 12.23
CA ASP A 476 19.89 19.37 11.98
C ASP A 476 18.70 20.36 12.12
N VAL A 477 17.50 19.89 12.47
CA VAL A 477 16.37 20.78 12.81
C VAL A 477 16.57 21.48 14.17
N LYS A 478 17.55 21.06 14.99
CA LYS A 478 17.91 21.77 16.23
C LYS A 478 18.78 23.02 16.04
N LYS A 479 19.15 23.40 14.81
CA LYS A 479 19.95 24.62 14.53
C LYS A 479 19.19 25.79 13.90
N ALA A 480 17.90 25.65 13.57
CA ALA A 480 17.08 26.79 13.14
C ALA A 480 16.29 27.34 14.33
N GLY A 481 16.86 28.33 15.02
CA GLY A 481 16.30 28.97 16.22
C GLY A 481 14.97 29.69 16.01
N TYR A 482 13.88 28.94 15.92
CA TYR A 482 12.51 29.43 15.91
C TYR A 482 11.73 28.94 17.13
N PHE A 483 12.12 29.38 18.33
CA PHE A 483 11.17 29.63 19.42
C PHE A 483 11.79 30.68 20.35
N ARG A 484 11.32 31.93 20.25
CA ARG A 484 11.40 32.90 21.35
C ARG A 484 10.03 32.99 21.99
N LYS A 485 10.04 32.73 23.32
CA LYS A 485 9.08 33.01 24.40
C LYS A 485 7.64 33.35 24.02
#